data_AF-A0A7Y3P473-F1
#
_entry.id   AF-A0A7Y3P473-F1
#
_cell.length_a   1.000
_cell.length_b   1.000
_cell.length_c   1.000
_cell.angle_alpha   90.00
_cell.angle_beta   90.00
_cell.angle_gamma   90.00
#
_symmetry.space_group_name_H-M   'P 1'
#
loop_
_entity.id
_entity.type
_entity.pdbx_description
1 polymer ?
#
loop_
_entity_poly.entity_id
_entity_poly.type
_entity_poly.pdbx_seq_one_letter_code
_entity_poly.pdbx_strand_id
1 'polypeptide(L)'
;MIAKGIVALALAATTGMAAPSPSPSPAQIAPPVLPPLKVIVRVKATTPCTQMAVHANAAILLAIRNDATLQQTIARLRAVRLSDGNVLHREQGLTSLFNIAGRLLRNARDADRETGKVLNFAKSVKDPKEKADLVAFVHALGGAVGRQRKVARDLDGFVTTLNAYDMMRVNNTEAGMQHYTTGYYSVPSIPDPTEIQTAPAPDRDWVAMYSGRYPAYWNGQESPSEQTGLSDTQLAHRAASDFQRRLLAIAGDESSAAQPILRAAEHC
;
A
#
# COMPACT_ATOMS: atom_id res chain seq x y z
N MET A 1 -9.92 -17.56 -37.27
CA MET A 1 -8.46 -17.61 -37.06
C MET A 1 -8.11 -16.53 -36.03
N ILE A 2 -7.85 -16.93 -34.79
CA ILE A 2 -7.60 -16.01 -33.66
C ILE A 2 -6.10 -16.04 -33.39
N ALA A 3 -5.44 -14.90 -33.55
CA ALA A 3 -4.01 -14.75 -33.31
C ALA A 3 -3.76 -14.56 -31.80
N LYS A 4 -3.02 -15.48 -31.20
CA LYS A 4 -2.56 -15.43 -29.80
C LYS A 4 -1.46 -14.36 -29.67
N GLY A 5 -1.74 -13.28 -28.95
CA GLY A 5 -0.77 -12.22 -28.66
C GLY A 5 -0.15 -12.40 -27.28
N ILE A 6 1.10 -12.85 -27.23
CA ILE A 6 1.91 -12.92 -26.00
C ILE A 6 2.48 -11.52 -25.74
N VAL A 7 2.13 -10.91 -24.60
CA VAL A 7 2.81 -9.69 -24.11
C VAL A 7 3.98 -10.14 -23.24
N ALA A 8 5.20 -10.04 -23.77
CA ALA A 8 6.43 -10.27 -23.03
C ALA A 8 6.95 -8.94 -22.45
N LEU A 9 7.08 -8.87 -21.12
CA LEU A 9 7.73 -7.78 -20.41
C LEU A 9 9.17 -8.22 -20.07
N ALA A 10 10.18 -7.68 -20.75
CA ALA A 10 11.58 -7.96 -20.47
C ALA A 10 12.21 -6.82 -19.67
N LEU A 11 12.52 -7.07 -18.39
CA LEU A 11 13.44 -6.24 -17.60
C LEU A 11 14.87 -6.72 -17.85
N ALA A 12 15.71 -5.86 -18.41
CA ALA A 12 17.15 -6.08 -18.45
C ALA A 12 17.83 -5.20 -17.38
N ALA A 13 18.39 -5.86 -16.37
CA ALA A 13 19.32 -5.27 -15.41
C ALA A 13 20.74 -5.29 -15.99
N THR A 14 21.50 -4.20 -15.86
CA THR A 14 22.97 -4.23 -15.92
C THR A 14 23.54 -3.32 -14.85
N THR A 15 24.46 -3.89 -14.08
CA THR A 15 25.33 -3.26 -13.09
C THR A 15 26.63 -2.82 -13.74
N GLY A 16 27.24 -1.74 -13.22
CA GLY A 16 28.60 -1.33 -13.58
C GLY A 16 29.02 -0.04 -12.90
N MET A 17 29.81 -0.15 -11.82
CA MET A 17 30.48 0.96 -11.14
C MET A 17 31.82 1.30 -11.83
N ALA A 18 32.08 2.59 -12.08
CA ALA A 18 33.42 3.19 -12.10
C ALA A 18 33.30 4.74 -12.01
N ALA A 19 34.14 5.38 -11.22
CA ALA A 19 34.30 6.83 -11.07
C ALA A 19 35.78 7.14 -10.72
N PRO A 20 36.33 8.38 -10.85
CA PRO A 20 35.97 9.53 -11.70
C PRO A 20 37.20 10.26 -12.37
N SER A 21 36.92 11.40 -13.04
CA SER A 21 37.76 12.61 -13.28
C SER A 21 38.35 12.84 -14.70
N PRO A 22 38.59 14.11 -15.16
CA PRO A 22 37.86 15.37 -14.96
C PRO A 22 37.36 15.99 -16.31
N SER A 23 36.42 16.94 -16.19
CA SER A 23 35.71 17.65 -17.27
C SER A 23 36.58 18.30 -18.35
N PRO A 24 36.07 18.28 -19.60
CA PRO A 24 35.88 19.49 -20.37
C PRO A 24 34.39 19.77 -20.64
N SER A 25 34.05 21.05 -20.63
CA SER A 25 32.70 21.62 -20.82
C SER A 25 31.97 21.03 -22.05
N PRO A 26 30.74 20.50 -21.93
CA PRO A 26 30.04 19.96 -23.10
C PRO A 26 29.47 21.10 -23.95
N ALA A 27 29.87 21.11 -25.23
CA ALA A 27 29.09 21.71 -26.29
C ALA A 27 27.67 21.12 -26.27
N GLN A 28 26.66 21.95 -26.56
CA GLN A 28 25.26 21.53 -26.65
C GLN A 28 25.09 20.43 -27.70
N ILE A 29 25.07 19.17 -27.25
CA ILE A 29 24.68 18.03 -28.07
C ILE A 29 23.16 18.10 -28.17
N ALA A 30 22.66 18.41 -29.36
CA ALA A 30 21.25 18.23 -29.69
C ALA A 30 20.85 16.79 -29.32
N PRO A 31 19.71 16.57 -28.64
CA PRO A 31 19.28 15.23 -28.29
C PRO A 31 19.20 14.36 -29.56
N PRO A 32 19.72 13.12 -29.54
CA PRO A 32 19.63 12.25 -30.69
C PRO A 32 18.16 12.09 -31.06
N VAL A 33 17.81 12.50 -32.29
CA VAL A 33 16.51 12.23 -32.88
C VAL A 33 16.43 10.71 -33.02
N LEU A 34 15.86 10.06 -32.00
CA LEU A 34 15.56 8.64 -32.05
C LEU A 34 14.65 8.42 -33.27
N PRO A 35 14.99 7.49 -34.18
CA PRO A 35 14.11 7.17 -35.29
C PRO A 35 12.73 6.81 -34.72
N PRO A 36 11.63 7.33 -35.31
CA PRO A 36 10.29 7.04 -34.82
C PRO A 36 10.13 5.53 -34.72
N LEU A 37 9.75 5.03 -33.54
CA LEU A 37 9.56 3.61 -33.29
C LEU A 37 8.70 3.04 -34.43
N LYS A 38 9.29 2.15 -35.22
CA LYS A 38 8.62 1.51 -36.36
C LYS A 38 7.44 0.74 -35.77
N VAL A 39 6.22 1.17 -36.07
CA VAL A 39 5.01 0.47 -35.61
C VAL A 39 4.95 -0.86 -36.37
N ILE A 40 5.31 -1.95 -35.69
CA ILE A 40 5.43 -3.28 -36.30
C ILE A 40 4.03 -3.89 -36.52
N VAL A 41 3.03 -3.58 -35.68
CA VAL A 41 1.63 -4.00 -35.84
C VAL A 41 0.69 -2.98 -35.19
N ARG A 42 -0.40 -2.60 -35.88
CA ARG A 42 -1.55 -1.92 -35.25
C ARG A 42 -2.63 -2.96 -34.95
N VAL A 43 -2.74 -3.38 -33.69
CA VAL A 43 -3.86 -4.22 -33.24
C VAL A 43 -5.04 -3.30 -32.96
N LYS A 44 -6.12 -3.42 -33.75
CA LYS A 44 -7.37 -2.69 -33.49
C LYS A 44 -8.10 -3.40 -32.34
N ALA A 45 -7.76 -3.05 -31.11
CA ALA A 45 -8.63 -3.34 -29.98
C ALA A 45 -9.87 -2.43 -30.05
N THR A 46 -11.02 -2.95 -29.67
CA THR A 46 -12.21 -2.10 -29.52
C THR A 46 -11.97 -1.05 -28.42
N THR A 47 -12.60 0.14 -28.54
CA THR A 47 -12.49 1.20 -27.53
C THR A 47 -12.78 0.70 -26.10
N PRO A 48 -13.82 -0.13 -25.86
CA PRO A 48 -14.12 -0.62 -24.52
C PRO A 48 -13.01 -1.51 -23.95
N CYS A 49 -12.43 -2.39 -24.76
CA CYS A 49 -11.30 -3.24 -24.37
C CYS A 49 -10.04 -2.44 -24.02
N THR A 50 -9.79 -1.34 -24.76
CA THR A 50 -8.68 -0.44 -24.45
C THR A 50 -8.89 0.25 -23.10
N GLN A 51 -10.10 0.74 -22.82
CA GLN A 51 -10.42 1.39 -21.54
C GLN A 51 -10.33 0.40 -20.36
N MET A 52 -10.85 -0.81 -20.53
CA MET A 52 -10.72 -1.88 -19.54
C MET A 52 -9.24 -2.15 -19.22
N ALA A 53 -8.41 -2.36 -20.23
CA ALA A 53 -6.98 -2.63 -20.04
C ALA A 53 -6.26 -1.47 -19.33
N VAL A 54 -6.59 -0.22 -19.67
CA VAL A 54 -6.03 0.97 -19.00
C VAL A 54 -6.39 0.99 -17.51
N HIS A 55 -7.66 0.75 -17.15
CA HIS A 55 -8.08 0.75 -15.74
C HIS A 55 -7.51 -0.44 -14.96
N ALA A 56 -7.46 -1.63 -15.56
CA ALA A 56 -6.85 -2.80 -14.95
C ALA A 56 -5.36 -2.58 -14.70
N ASN A 57 -4.61 -2.09 -15.68
CA ASN A 57 -3.19 -1.79 -15.54
C ASN A 57 -2.94 -0.70 -14.50
N ALA A 58 -3.76 0.35 -14.46
CA ALA A 58 -3.66 1.40 -13.46
C ALA A 58 -3.88 0.85 -12.04
N ALA A 59 -4.90 0.00 -11.84
CA ALA A 59 -5.15 -0.64 -10.55
C ALA A 59 -3.98 -1.53 -10.11
N ILE A 60 -3.45 -2.36 -11.01
CA ILE A 60 -2.30 -3.23 -10.74
C ILE A 60 -1.05 -2.42 -10.37
N LEU A 61 -0.75 -1.36 -11.13
CA LEU A 61 0.40 -0.49 -10.85
C LEU A 61 0.29 0.21 -9.49
N LEU A 62 -0.92 0.61 -9.09
CA LEU A 62 -1.16 1.20 -7.77
C LEU A 62 -0.98 0.17 -6.64
N ALA A 63 -1.45 -1.07 -6.82
CA ALA A 63 -1.23 -2.16 -5.88
C ALA A 63 0.26 -2.48 -5.72
N ILE A 64 1.00 -2.65 -6.83
CA ILE A 64 2.47 -2.89 -6.79
C ILE A 64 3.21 -1.74 -6.13
N ARG A 65 2.82 -0.48 -6.42
CA ARG A 65 3.41 0.70 -5.77
C ARG A 65 3.16 0.68 -4.26
N ASN A 66 2.00 0.19 -3.82
CA ASN A 66 1.72 0.01 -2.41
C ASN A 66 2.59 -1.06 -1.77
N ASP A 67 2.83 -2.19 -2.42
CA ASP A 67 3.75 -3.21 -1.89
C ASP A 67 5.16 -2.65 -1.70
N ALA A 68 5.67 -1.92 -2.70
CA ALA A 68 6.97 -1.24 -2.60
C ALA A 68 6.98 -0.22 -1.44
N THR A 69 5.88 0.52 -1.27
CA THR A 69 5.74 1.48 -0.17
C THR A 69 5.65 0.77 1.20
N LEU A 70 5.00 -0.40 1.28
CA LEU A 70 4.95 -1.23 2.48
C LEU A 70 6.33 -1.78 2.83
N GLN A 71 7.11 -2.25 1.85
CA GLN A 71 8.49 -2.67 2.05
C GLN A 71 9.36 -1.52 2.59
N GLN A 72 9.22 -0.33 2.01
CA GLN A 72 9.89 0.87 2.50
C GLN A 72 9.47 1.21 3.94
N THR A 73 8.18 1.07 4.26
CA THR A 73 7.65 1.27 5.62
C THR A 73 8.33 0.34 6.61
N ILE A 74 8.39 -0.95 6.28
CA ILE A 74 9.01 -1.97 7.13
C ILE A 74 10.49 -1.64 7.36
N ALA A 75 11.23 -1.29 6.30
CA ALA A 75 12.62 -0.88 6.41
C ALA A 75 12.78 0.38 7.31
N ARG A 76 11.88 1.35 7.17
CA ARG A 76 11.88 2.57 7.99
C ARG A 76 11.60 2.28 9.46
N LEU A 77 10.61 1.42 9.76
CA LEU A 77 10.29 1.00 11.13
C LEU A 77 11.43 0.19 11.78
N ARG A 78 12.24 -0.53 10.99
CA ARG A 78 13.46 -1.19 11.48
C ARG A 78 14.61 -0.22 11.74
N ALA A 79 14.65 0.90 11.04
CA ALA A 79 15.75 1.87 11.13
C ALA A 79 15.45 3.04 12.08
N VAL A 80 14.18 3.30 12.39
CA VAL A 80 13.78 4.45 13.20
C VAL A 80 14.25 4.30 14.64
N ARG A 81 14.77 5.39 15.21
CA ARG A 81 15.18 5.49 16.62
C ARG A 81 14.26 6.52 17.27
N LEU A 82 13.20 6.05 17.91
CA LEU A 82 12.17 6.89 18.54
C LEU A 82 12.47 7.20 20.01
N SER A 83 13.50 6.57 20.57
CA SER A 83 13.80 6.56 22.00
C SER A 83 15.27 6.87 22.30
N ASP A 84 15.99 7.51 21.37
CA ASP A 84 17.41 7.86 21.52
C ASP A 84 17.66 9.14 22.32
N GLY A 85 16.59 9.73 22.89
CA GLY A 85 16.64 10.99 23.62
C GLY A 85 16.63 12.24 22.73
N ASN A 86 16.65 12.10 21.40
CA ASN A 86 16.60 13.22 20.47
C ASN A 86 15.18 13.45 19.96
N VAL A 87 14.55 14.53 20.44
CA VAL A 87 13.17 14.92 20.08
C VAL A 87 13.03 15.14 18.57
N LEU A 88 14.01 15.77 17.93
CA LEU A 88 13.98 16.05 16.50
C LEU A 88 14.02 14.75 15.68
N HIS A 89 14.84 13.77 16.08
CA HIS A 89 14.87 12.46 15.40
C HIS A 89 13.54 11.72 15.52
N ARG A 90 12.91 11.79 16.70
CA ARG A 90 11.60 11.21 16.96
C ARG A 90 10.52 11.84 16.07
N GLU A 91 10.39 13.17 16.08
CA GLU A 91 9.38 13.89 15.30
C GLU A 91 9.54 13.64 13.79
N GLN A 92 10.78 13.65 13.29
CA GLN A 92 11.06 13.32 11.89
C GLN A 92 10.72 11.86 11.57
N GLY A 93 10.98 10.94 12.51
CA GLY A 93 10.60 9.54 12.43
C GLY A 93 9.09 9.36 12.30
N LEU A 94 8.32 9.93 13.23
CA LEU A 94 6.86 9.85 13.26
C LEU A 94 6.23 10.54 12.04
N THR A 95 6.66 11.75 11.70
CA THR A 95 6.18 12.48 10.51
C THR A 95 6.45 11.70 9.22
N SER A 96 7.63 11.07 9.11
CA SER A 96 7.94 10.20 7.98
C SER A 96 7.00 9.00 7.89
N LEU A 97 6.71 8.33 9.01
CA LEU A 97 5.81 7.18 9.05
C LEU A 97 4.36 7.58 8.73
N PHE A 98 3.88 8.71 9.28
CA PHE A 98 2.56 9.27 8.99
C PHE A 98 2.37 9.57 7.49
N ASN A 99 3.36 10.22 6.88
CA ASN A 99 3.34 10.53 5.45
C ASN A 99 3.29 9.27 4.58
N ILE A 100 3.96 8.20 5.01
CA ILE A 100 3.92 6.92 4.32
C ILE A 100 2.54 6.26 4.47
N ALA A 101 1.96 6.25 5.68
CA ALA A 101 0.61 5.76 5.93
C ALA A 101 -0.44 6.47 5.05
N GLY A 102 -0.38 7.81 5.00
CA GLY A 102 -1.26 8.61 4.15
C GLY A 102 -1.11 8.30 2.65
N ARG A 103 0.12 8.00 2.19
CA ARG A 103 0.39 7.60 0.80
C ARG A 103 -0.21 6.24 0.48
N LEU A 104 -0.02 5.25 1.36
CA LEU A 104 -0.61 3.92 1.23
C LEU A 104 -2.14 4.00 1.15
N LEU A 105 -2.77 4.79 2.02
CA LEU A 105 -4.22 4.99 2.03
C LEU A 105 -4.73 5.63 0.73
N ARG A 106 -4.05 6.65 0.20
CA ARG A 106 -4.43 7.29 -1.07
C ARG A 106 -4.32 6.33 -2.24
N ASN A 107 -3.18 5.66 -2.39
CA ASN A 107 -2.95 4.68 -3.45
C ASN A 107 -3.97 3.53 -3.38
N ALA A 108 -4.31 3.04 -2.18
CA ALA A 108 -5.30 1.99 -2.03
C ALA A 108 -6.70 2.47 -2.48
N ARG A 109 -7.11 3.69 -2.09
CA ARG A 109 -8.37 4.28 -2.57
C ARG A 109 -8.37 4.49 -4.09
N ASP A 110 -7.24 4.91 -4.66
CA ASP A 110 -7.11 5.07 -6.10
C ASP A 110 -7.20 3.72 -6.82
N ALA A 111 -6.59 2.67 -6.27
CA ALA A 111 -6.69 1.31 -6.81
C ALA A 111 -8.14 0.80 -6.74
N ASP A 112 -8.83 0.97 -5.60
CA ASP A 112 -10.26 0.64 -5.43
C ASP A 112 -11.13 1.36 -6.49
N ARG A 113 -10.82 2.62 -6.80
CA ARG A 113 -11.55 3.37 -7.82
C ARG A 113 -11.34 2.77 -9.21
N GLU A 114 -10.11 2.43 -9.58
CA GLU A 114 -9.81 1.84 -10.88
C GLU A 114 -10.41 0.43 -11.02
N THR A 115 -10.37 -0.41 -9.97
CA THR A 115 -11.05 -1.72 -9.98
C THR A 115 -12.57 -1.58 -10.10
N GLY A 116 -13.16 -0.56 -9.46
CA GLY A 116 -14.57 -0.22 -9.62
C GLY A 116 -14.97 0.12 -11.06
N LYS A 117 -14.09 0.75 -11.83
CA LYS A 117 -14.32 1.02 -13.26
C LYS A 117 -14.30 -0.27 -14.08
N VAL A 118 -13.37 -1.19 -13.79
CA VAL A 118 -13.34 -2.53 -14.42
C VAL A 118 -14.60 -3.31 -14.09
N LEU A 119 -15.09 -3.24 -12.85
CA LEU A 119 -16.35 -3.87 -12.46
C LEU A 119 -17.55 -3.30 -13.20
N ASN A 120 -17.60 -1.98 -13.40
CA ASN A 120 -18.66 -1.34 -14.19
C ASN A 120 -18.59 -1.75 -15.66
N PHE A 121 -17.40 -1.89 -16.22
CA PHE A 121 -17.22 -2.47 -17.56
C PHE A 121 -17.75 -3.91 -17.63
N ALA A 122 -17.39 -4.76 -16.66
CA ALA A 122 -17.84 -6.15 -16.59
C ALA A 122 -19.38 -6.31 -16.58
N LYS A 123 -20.12 -5.32 -16.03
CA LYS A 123 -21.59 -5.33 -16.06
C LYS A 123 -22.16 -5.17 -17.48
N SER A 124 -21.43 -4.52 -18.38
CA SER A 124 -21.83 -4.29 -19.78
C SER A 124 -21.43 -5.42 -20.73
N VAL A 125 -20.56 -6.33 -20.28
CA VAL A 125 -20.09 -7.49 -21.04
C VAL A 125 -21.22 -8.52 -21.18
N LYS A 126 -21.44 -9.00 -22.40
CA LYS A 126 -22.48 -9.99 -22.73
C LYS A 126 -22.03 -11.43 -22.54
N ASP A 127 -20.75 -11.72 -22.76
CA ASP A 127 -20.20 -13.06 -22.54
C ASP A 127 -20.15 -13.36 -21.04
N PRO A 128 -20.90 -14.37 -20.54
CA PRO A 128 -20.90 -14.72 -19.14
C PRO A 128 -19.51 -15.15 -18.63
N LYS A 129 -18.67 -15.73 -19.49
CA LYS A 129 -17.32 -16.16 -19.11
C LYS A 129 -16.38 -14.97 -18.92
N GLU A 130 -16.30 -14.08 -19.91
CA GLU A 130 -15.52 -12.85 -19.82
C GLU A 130 -15.95 -12.01 -18.61
N LYS A 131 -17.28 -11.87 -18.40
CA LYS A 131 -17.83 -11.20 -17.22
C LYS A 131 -17.37 -11.84 -15.91
N ALA A 132 -17.41 -13.18 -15.81
CA ALA A 132 -16.96 -13.89 -14.63
C ALA A 132 -15.46 -13.69 -14.37
N ASP A 133 -14.63 -13.73 -15.41
CA ASP A 133 -13.19 -13.49 -15.30
C ASP A 133 -12.88 -12.05 -14.85
N LEU A 134 -13.60 -11.05 -15.35
CA LEU A 134 -13.45 -9.65 -14.89
C LEU A 134 -13.88 -9.45 -13.44
N VAL A 135 -14.99 -10.08 -13.02
CA VAL A 135 -15.43 -10.04 -11.62
C VAL A 135 -14.41 -10.74 -10.72
N ALA A 136 -13.85 -11.87 -11.15
CA ALA A 136 -12.80 -12.58 -10.43
C ALA A 136 -11.52 -11.72 -10.30
N PHE A 137 -11.11 -11.03 -11.36
CA PHE A 137 -10.01 -10.06 -11.32
C PHE A 137 -10.26 -8.97 -10.26
N VAL A 138 -11.44 -8.32 -10.32
CA VAL A 138 -11.80 -7.25 -9.38
C VAL A 138 -11.82 -7.75 -7.95
N HIS A 139 -12.35 -8.95 -7.70
CA HIS A 139 -12.40 -9.54 -6.36
C HIS A 139 -10.99 -9.85 -5.83
N ALA A 140 -10.14 -10.49 -6.65
CA ALA A 140 -8.77 -10.80 -6.26
C ALA A 140 -7.96 -9.54 -5.96
N LEU A 141 -7.97 -8.56 -6.88
CA LEU A 141 -7.21 -7.32 -6.71
C LEU A 141 -7.80 -6.44 -5.60
N GLY A 142 -9.14 -6.40 -5.47
CA GLY A 142 -9.82 -5.70 -4.39
C GLY A 142 -9.51 -6.28 -3.00
N GLY A 143 -9.37 -7.61 -2.89
CA GLY A 143 -8.91 -8.27 -1.68
C GLY A 143 -7.48 -7.86 -1.29
N ALA A 144 -6.56 -7.87 -2.26
CA ALA A 144 -5.17 -7.43 -2.07
C ALA A 144 -5.09 -5.98 -1.58
N VAL A 145 -5.74 -5.06 -2.30
CA VAL A 145 -5.82 -3.63 -1.96
C VAL A 145 -6.49 -3.41 -0.60
N GLY A 146 -7.52 -4.20 -0.27
CA GLY A 146 -8.17 -4.19 1.03
C GLY A 146 -7.21 -4.53 2.17
N ARG A 147 -6.37 -5.57 1.99
CA ARG A 147 -5.32 -5.93 2.95
C ARG A 147 -4.25 -4.83 3.08
N GLN A 148 -3.78 -4.28 1.96
CA GLN A 148 -2.84 -3.14 1.98
C GLN A 148 -3.42 -1.93 2.73
N ARG A 149 -4.70 -1.63 2.52
CA ARG A 149 -5.43 -0.55 3.21
C ARG A 149 -5.56 -0.81 4.70
N LYS A 150 -5.78 -2.06 5.13
CA LYS A 150 -5.81 -2.45 6.55
C LYS A 150 -4.44 -2.18 7.19
N VAL A 151 -3.35 -2.62 6.55
CA VAL A 151 -1.99 -2.34 7.03
C VAL A 151 -1.71 -0.83 7.12
N ALA A 152 -2.14 -0.06 6.12
CA ALA A 152 -1.99 1.39 6.12
C ALA A 152 -2.71 2.08 7.29
N ARG A 153 -3.92 1.61 7.65
CA ARG A 153 -4.68 2.10 8.80
C ARG A 153 -4.01 1.73 10.11
N ASP A 154 -3.51 0.51 10.24
CA ASP A 154 -2.84 0.08 11.46
C ASP A 154 -1.54 0.86 11.67
N LEU A 155 -0.81 1.19 10.60
CA LEU A 155 0.34 2.10 10.65
C LEU A 155 -0.06 3.52 11.07
N ASP A 156 -1.14 4.07 10.48
CA ASP A 156 -1.66 5.39 10.83
C ASP A 156 -2.08 5.47 12.30
N GLY A 157 -2.79 4.45 12.79
CA GLY A 157 -3.16 4.29 14.19
C GLY A 157 -1.93 4.18 15.10
N PHE A 158 -0.94 3.36 14.74
CA PHE A 158 0.33 3.24 15.47
C PHE A 158 1.02 4.60 15.65
N VAL A 159 1.20 5.36 14.56
CA VAL A 159 1.86 6.67 14.61
C VAL A 159 1.03 7.68 15.41
N THR A 160 -0.28 7.69 15.22
CA THR A 160 -1.20 8.58 15.94
C THR A 160 -1.14 8.33 17.45
N THR A 161 -1.13 7.06 17.87
CA THR A 161 -0.98 6.70 19.29
C THR A 161 0.33 7.24 19.84
N LEU A 162 1.48 6.98 19.19
CA LEU A 162 2.77 7.47 19.67
C LEU A 162 2.86 9.00 19.75
N ASN A 163 2.23 9.69 18.80
CA ASN A 163 2.19 11.15 18.78
C ASN A 163 1.27 11.74 19.87
N ALA A 164 0.09 11.14 20.08
CA ALA A 164 -0.86 11.58 21.09
C ALA A 164 -0.26 11.50 22.51
N TYR A 165 0.51 10.45 22.80
CA TYR A 165 1.19 10.32 24.09
C TYR A 165 2.24 11.40 24.33
N ASP A 166 2.96 11.83 23.30
CA ASP A 166 3.95 12.88 23.43
C ASP A 166 3.28 14.21 23.80
N MET A 167 2.19 14.55 23.11
CA MET A 167 1.38 15.73 23.44
C MET A 167 0.84 15.69 24.87
N MET A 168 0.37 14.53 25.34
CA MET A 168 -0.09 14.38 26.72
C MET A 168 1.06 14.53 27.74
N ARG A 169 2.25 14.02 27.45
CA ARG A 169 3.41 14.15 28.34
C ARG A 169 3.84 15.61 28.49
N VAL A 170 3.81 16.37 27.40
CA VAL A 170 4.11 17.81 27.41
C VAL A 170 3.02 18.59 28.16
N ASN A 171 1.75 18.22 28.00
CA ASN A 171 0.62 18.89 28.66
C ASN A 171 0.37 18.45 30.11
N ASN A 172 0.86 17.30 30.57
CA ASN A 172 0.77 16.96 32.00
C ASN A 172 1.70 17.83 32.86
N THR A 173 2.56 18.66 32.24
CA THR A 173 3.25 19.78 32.89
C THR A 173 2.40 21.05 33.00
N GLU A 174 1.33 21.21 32.21
CA GLU A 174 0.35 22.30 32.31
C GLU A 174 -1.04 21.79 31.89
N ALA A 175 -1.85 21.44 32.88
CA ALA A 175 -3.19 20.88 32.73
C ALA A 175 -4.03 21.55 31.62
N GLY A 176 -4.41 20.78 30.60
CA GLY A 176 -5.57 21.10 29.79
C GLY A 176 -5.46 20.72 28.31
N MET A 177 -5.86 19.50 27.95
CA MET A 177 -6.38 19.23 26.60
C MET A 177 -7.31 18.01 26.62
N GLN A 178 -8.58 18.23 27.00
CA GLN A 178 -9.63 17.22 26.92
C GLN A 178 -10.30 17.09 25.53
N HIS A 179 -9.86 17.83 24.51
CA HIS A 179 -10.62 17.88 23.25
C HIS A 179 -9.74 18.03 22.01
N TYR A 180 -9.03 16.98 21.58
CA TYR A 180 -8.66 16.89 20.16
C TYR A 180 -8.74 15.45 19.62
N THR A 181 -9.57 15.32 18.56
CA THR A 181 -9.59 14.28 17.53
C THR A 181 -10.06 12.86 17.89
N THR A 182 -11.36 12.71 18.14
CA THR A 182 -12.10 11.46 17.85
C THR A 182 -12.56 11.45 16.38
N GLY A 183 -11.69 11.01 15.48
CA GLY A 183 -12.11 10.64 14.12
C GLY A 183 -12.88 9.33 14.15
N TYR A 184 -14.21 9.39 14.33
CA TYR A 184 -15.10 8.25 14.09
C TYR A 184 -14.97 7.81 12.62
N TYR A 185 -14.30 6.69 12.36
CA TYR A 185 -14.37 5.99 11.07
C TYR A 185 -15.14 4.69 11.24
N SER A 186 -16.47 4.77 11.24
CA SER A 186 -17.34 3.61 11.01
C SER A 186 -17.21 3.15 9.55
N VAL A 187 -17.00 1.85 9.39
CA VAL A 187 -16.79 1.17 8.10
C VAL A 187 -18.12 0.56 7.63
N PRO A 188 -18.52 0.71 6.36
CA PRO A 188 -19.37 -0.29 5.72
C PRO A 188 -18.50 -1.53 5.47
N SER A 189 -18.64 -2.55 6.30
CA SER A 189 -17.93 -3.82 6.16
C SER A 189 -18.42 -4.54 4.92
N ILE A 190 -17.56 -4.69 3.91
CA ILE A 190 -17.71 -5.79 2.94
C ILE A 190 -16.95 -6.97 3.57
N PRO A 191 -17.64 -8.06 3.96
CA PRO A 191 -16.99 -9.19 4.60
C PRO A 191 -16.01 -9.87 3.64
N ASP A 192 -14.78 -10.11 4.12
CA ASP A 192 -13.81 -10.98 3.46
C ASP A 192 -14.21 -12.44 3.76
N PRO A 193 -14.57 -13.26 2.76
CA PRO A 193 -14.98 -14.66 2.97
C PRO A 193 -13.82 -15.58 3.39
N THR A 194 -12.58 -15.08 3.46
CA THR A 194 -11.38 -15.86 3.81
C THR A 194 -10.74 -15.49 5.14
N GLU A 195 -11.34 -14.62 5.96
CA GLU A 195 -10.84 -14.30 7.31
C GLU A 195 -11.07 -15.48 8.28
N ILE A 196 -10.29 -16.55 8.11
CA ILE A 196 -10.15 -17.62 9.09
C ILE A 196 -9.38 -17.04 10.28
N GLN A 197 -10.03 -17.09 11.44
CA GLN A 197 -9.49 -16.70 12.74
C GLN A 197 -8.36 -17.65 13.18
N THR A 198 -7.13 -17.47 12.70
CA THR A 198 -6.00 -18.37 13.07
C THR A 198 -4.87 -17.73 13.87
N ALA A 199 -4.93 -16.44 14.23
CA ALA A 199 -3.92 -15.86 15.12
C ALA A 199 -4.18 -16.23 16.59
N PRO A 200 -3.18 -16.75 17.34
CA PRO A 200 -3.33 -17.09 18.76
C PRO A 200 -3.57 -15.85 19.64
N ALA A 201 -4.25 -16.05 20.78
CA ALA A 201 -4.78 -15.01 21.67
C ALA A 201 -3.82 -13.88 22.12
N PRO A 202 -2.50 -14.10 22.39
CA PRO A 202 -1.63 -13.00 22.85
C PRO A 202 -1.25 -11.98 21.76
N ASP A 203 -1.48 -12.28 20.47
CA ASP A 203 -1.31 -11.30 19.37
C ASP A 203 -2.58 -10.45 19.13
N ARG A 204 -3.74 -10.81 19.74
CA ARG A 204 -5.00 -10.07 19.55
C ARG A 204 -5.06 -8.75 20.29
N ASP A 205 -4.51 -8.66 21.50
CA ASP A 205 -4.54 -7.42 22.30
C ASP A 205 -3.77 -6.28 21.62
N TRP A 206 -2.64 -6.60 21.00
CA TRP A 206 -1.84 -5.64 20.26
C TRP A 206 -2.55 -5.11 19.01
N VAL A 207 -3.19 -5.98 18.25
CA VAL A 207 -3.98 -5.56 17.07
C VAL A 207 -5.23 -4.78 17.48
N ALA A 208 -5.84 -5.10 18.63
CA ALA A 208 -6.96 -4.33 19.18
C ALA A 208 -6.55 -2.88 19.54
N MET A 209 -5.32 -2.68 20.03
CA MET A 209 -4.78 -1.37 20.41
C MET A 209 -4.58 -0.42 19.21
N TYR A 210 -4.32 -0.95 18.00
CA TYR A 210 -4.04 -0.15 16.79
C TYR A 210 -5.18 -0.13 15.75
N SER A 211 -6.10 -1.09 15.79
CA SER A 211 -7.17 -1.24 14.77
C SER A 211 -8.30 -0.20 14.83
N GLY A 212 -8.15 0.86 15.64
CA GLY A 212 -9.15 1.93 15.79
C GLY A 212 -10.50 1.46 16.36
N ARG A 213 -10.57 0.20 16.84
CA ARG A 213 -11.83 -0.40 17.34
C ARG A 213 -12.21 0.08 18.74
N TYR A 214 -11.29 0.76 19.43
CA TYR A 214 -11.55 1.47 20.67
C TYR A 214 -10.75 2.78 20.69
N PRO A 215 -11.36 3.96 20.47
CA PRO A 215 -10.98 5.12 21.23
C PRO A 215 -11.60 4.90 22.62
N ALA A 216 -11.08 3.92 23.37
CA ALA A 216 -11.43 3.83 24.78
C ALA A 216 -10.98 5.15 25.37
N TYR A 217 -11.90 5.86 26.01
CA TYR A 217 -11.63 7.03 26.83
C TYR A 217 -10.32 6.80 27.59
N TRP A 218 -9.25 7.48 27.17
CA TRP A 218 -7.91 7.31 27.71
C TRP A 218 -7.87 7.99 29.08
N ASN A 219 -8.41 7.32 30.09
CA ASN A 219 -8.55 7.79 31.48
C ASN A 219 -7.21 7.74 32.22
N GLY A 220 -6.16 8.37 31.70
CA GLY A 220 -4.83 8.36 32.31
C GLY A 220 -4.12 7.01 32.25
N GLN A 221 -4.42 6.18 31.25
CA GLN A 221 -3.67 4.95 31.05
C GLN A 221 -2.24 5.23 30.55
N GLU A 222 -1.33 4.44 31.09
CA GLU A 222 0.08 4.28 30.72
C GLU A 222 0.28 4.30 29.19
N SER A 223 1.35 4.93 28.73
CA SER A 223 1.83 4.86 27.34
C SER A 223 1.99 3.42 26.86
N PRO A 224 1.93 3.14 25.55
CA PRO A 224 2.17 1.80 25.02
C PRO A 224 3.52 1.26 25.50
N SER A 225 4.50 2.15 25.67
CA SER A 225 5.79 1.79 26.26
C SER A 225 5.72 1.41 27.73
N GLU A 226 4.93 2.12 28.54
CA GLU A 226 4.74 1.82 29.97
C GLU A 226 3.93 0.53 30.16
N GLN A 227 2.83 0.36 29.42
CA GLN A 227 1.99 -0.84 29.49
C GLN A 227 2.76 -2.12 29.16
N THR A 228 3.80 -2.01 28.33
CA THR A 228 4.44 -3.18 27.72
C THR A 228 5.90 -3.35 28.13
N GLY A 229 6.45 -2.36 28.83
CA GLY A 229 7.87 -2.28 29.20
C GLY A 229 8.82 -2.12 28.01
N LEU A 230 8.30 -1.82 26.81
CA LEU A 230 9.08 -1.67 25.59
C LEU A 230 9.29 -0.20 25.27
N SER A 231 10.49 0.18 24.83
CA SER A 231 10.71 1.50 24.24
C SER A 231 9.93 1.66 22.92
N ASP A 232 9.57 2.90 22.55
CA ASP A 232 8.92 3.18 21.25
C ASP A 232 9.71 2.67 20.04
N THR A 233 11.04 2.62 20.16
CA THR A 233 11.91 2.01 19.14
C THR A 233 11.66 0.51 19.04
N GLN A 234 11.56 -0.20 20.17
CA GLN A 234 11.21 -1.63 20.18
C GLN A 234 9.77 -1.87 19.69
N LEU A 235 8.83 -0.98 20.01
CA LEU A 235 7.47 -1.03 19.47
C LEU A 235 7.46 -0.88 17.95
N ALA A 236 8.24 0.05 17.39
CA ALA A 236 8.38 0.21 15.95
C ALA A 236 8.98 -1.04 15.29
N HIS A 237 10.00 -1.66 15.89
CA HIS A 237 10.57 -2.92 15.37
C HIS A 237 9.58 -4.08 15.42
N ARG A 238 8.75 -4.14 16.46
CA ARG A 238 7.68 -5.14 16.57
C ARG A 238 6.61 -4.93 15.49
N ALA A 239 6.19 -3.68 15.27
CA ALA A 239 5.29 -3.32 14.18
C ALA A 239 5.89 -3.69 12.81
N ALA A 240 7.19 -3.45 12.60
CA ALA A 240 7.88 -3.86 11.36
C ALA A 240 7.82 -5.38 11.12
N SER A 241 7.99 -6.16 12.19
CA SER A 241 7.92 -7.63 12.13
C SER A 241 6.51 -8.10 11.80
N ASP A 242 5.50 -7.46 12.39
CA ASP A 242 4.10 -7.76 12.09
C ASP A 242 3.73 -7.43 10.63
N PHE A 243 4.08 -6.23 10.16
CA PHE A 243 3.85 -5.84 8.77
C PHE A 243 4.61 -6.71 7.78
N GLN A 244 5.81 -7.18 8.11
CA GLN A 244 6.54 -8.14 7.29
C GLN A 244 5.76 -9.45 7.10
N ARG A 245 5.15 -9.98 8.17
CA ARG A 245 4.33 -11.20 8.08
C ARG A 245 3.12 -10.99 7.20
N ARG A 246 2.44 -9.84 7.34
CA ARG A 246 1.26 -9.51 6.53
C ARG A 246 1.62 -9.26 5.06
N LEU A 247 2.77 -8.65 4.79
CA LEU A 247 3.24 -8.44 3.42
C LEU A 247 3.45 -9.78 2.69
N LEU A 248 3.97 -10.81 3.37
CA LEU A 248 4.11 -12.14 2.77
C LEU A 248 2.76 -12.77 2.41
N ALA A 249 1.70 -12.46 3.16
CA ALA A 249 0.35 -12.91 2.85
C ALA A 249 -0.30 -12.14 1.69
N ILE A 250 0.19 -10.92 1.40
CA ILE A 250 -0.25 -10.10 0.27
C ILE A 250 0.54 -10.45 -1.00
N ALA A 251 1.85 -10.71 -0.84
CA ALA A 251 2.78 -11.01 -1.93
C ALA A 251 2.40 -12.31 -2.66
N GLY A 252 1.57 -12.18 -3.68
CA GLY A 252 1.02 -13.29 -4.44
C GLY A 252 -0.42 -13.05 -4.91
N ASP A 253 -1.13 -12.14 -4.24
CA ASP A 253 -2.50 -11.80 -4.59
C ASP A 253 -2.57 -11.04 -5.92
N GLU A 254 -1.64 -10.10 -6.17
CA GLU A 254 -1.56 -9.34 -7.41
C GLU A 254 -1.24 -10.24 -8.61
N SER A 255 -0.29 -11.16 -8.42
CA SER A 255 0.08 -12.18 -9.41
C SER A 255 -1.09 -13.09 -9.74
N SER A 256 -1.87 -13.47 -8.72
CA SER A 256 -3.06 -14.30 -8.87
C SER A 256 -4.19 -13.54 -9.58
N ALA A 257 -4.30 -12.22 -9.36
CA ALA A 257 -5.26 -11.36 -10.04
C ALA A 257 -4.92 -11.16 -11.53
N ALA A 258 -3.64 -11.22 -11.92
CA ALA A 258 -3.25 -11.05 -13.32
C ALA A 258 -3.82 -12.14 -14.26
N GLN A 259 -4.05 -13.35 -13.77
CA GLN A 259 -4.52 -14.47 -14.60
C GLN A 259 -5.97 -14.29 -15.13
N PRO A 260 -6.97 -13.94 -14.29
CA PRO A 260 -8.31 -13.63 -14.77
C PRO A 260 -8.37 -12.50 -15.81
N ILE A 261 -7.61 -11.40 -15.63
CA ILE A 261 -7.65 -10.28 -16.59
C ILE A 261 -7.01 -10.65 -17.94
N LEU A 262 -5.96 -11.47 -17.95
CA LEU A 262 -5.37 -11.98 -19.19
C LEU A 262 -6.37 -12.83 -19.96
N ARG A 263 -7.14 -13.70 -19.28
CA ARG A 263 -8.20 -14.51 -19.90
C ARG A 263 -9.33 -13.65 -20.45
N ALA A 264 -9.79 -12.64 -19.71
CA ALA A 264 -10.80 -11.71 -20.21
C ALA A 264 -10.32 -10.95 -21.46
N ALA A 265 -9.03 -10.57 -21.51
CA ALA A 265 -8.45 -9.88 -22.65
C ALA A 265 -8.35 -10.76 -23.93
N GLU A 266 -8.46 -12.10 -23.84
CA GLU A 266 -8.48 -12.97 -25.02
C GLU A 266 -9.75 -12.78 -25.87
N HIS A 267 -10.78 -12.15 -25.32
CA HIS A 267 -12.09 -11.96 -25.94
C HIS A 267 -12.27 -10.58 -26.63
N CYS A 268 -11.22 -9.76 -26.71
CA CYS A 268 -11.28 -8.30 -27.03
C CYS A 268 -11.13 -7.82 -28.50
#